data_AF-A0A285RM40-F1
#
_entry.id   AF-A0A285RM40-F1
#
_cell.length_a   1.000
_cell.length_b   1.000
_cell.length_c   1.000
_cell.angle_alpha   90.00
_cell.angle_beta   90.00
_cell.angle_gamma   90.00
#
_symmetry.space_group_name_H-M   'P 1'
#
loop_
_entity.id
_entity.type
_entity.pdbx_description
1 polymer ?
#
loop_
_entity_poly.entity_id
_entity_poly.type
_entity_poly.pdbx_seq_one_letter_code
_entity_poly.pdbx_strand_id
1 'polypeptide(L)'
;MTTPDTAPKGPPGRLINYLIAVGIALTAGGIELFWSISSRNNVMTMDAITITVDGRACTPMALEMPAGKATFKIVNASDRPLEWEILDGVMVLAERENIAPGFSSSLTETLKPGDYEITCGLLSNPRGSLKVLPTAASEAARTAPPVAEFVGPLAERQVQLMRAASKFVQSSKALEEGLGAGDMVAAKAAWLAAAQDWARLGPVSLRVSDLTNRIAPQPEWLAGREADPGFTGLTRIEYALFKQGSTEGLGPVAAQLLADAEALQVRVKALKPAPEDVAGDAARQARALAEGQIAAGLSRHAGADGALLAAALEGLRRSMAAEEPMISAADPALAARLDDAFAAAGTAAQSTPYDPAAAAAALSGLADALGAINQSLSLES
;
A
#
# COMPACT_ATOMS: atom_id res chain seq x y z
N MET A 1 42.27 -65.84 47.54
CA MET A 1 40.92 -65.25 47.55
C MET A 1 40.94 -64.01 48.42
N THR A 2 40.09 -63.03 48.09
CA THR A 2 39.77 -61.76 48.78
C THR A 2 40.76 -60.60 48.68
N THR A 3 40.53 -59.72 47.69
CA THR A 3 40.79 -58.27 47.78
C THR A 3 39.58 -57.57 48.41
N PRO A 4 39.75 -56.57 49.30
CA PRO A 4 38.64 -55.82 49.87
C PRO A 4 38.28 -54.57 49.04
N ASP A 5 36.99 -54.30 48.95
CA ASP A 5 36.38 -53.07 48.41
C ASP A 5 36.62 -51.88 49.35
N THR A 6 36.97 -50.72 48.78
CA THR A 6 36.93 -49.41 49.46
C THR A 6 35.93 -48.49 48.77
N ALA A 7 34.86 -48.17 49.49
CA ALA A 7 33.84 -47.20 49.08
C ALA A 7 34.36 -45.74 49.12
N PRO A 8 33.90 -44.85 48.21
CA PRO A 8 34.36 -43.46 48.18
C PRO A 8 33.69 -42.61 49.27
N LYS A 9 34.48 -41.74 49.91
CA LYS A 9 34.02 -40.74 50.89
C LYS A 9 33.31 -39.58 50.19
N GLY A 10 32.07 -39.29 50.61
CA GLY A 10 31.31 -38.12 50.17
C GLY A 10 31.93 -36.78 50.64
N PRO A 11 31.57 -35.66 49.99
CA PRO A 11 32.20 -34.36 50.24
C PRO A 11 31.86 -33.80 51.63
N PRO A 12 32.74 -32.97 52.22
CA PRO A 12 32.57 -32.45 53.58
C PRO A 12 31.40 -31.45 53.67
N GLY A 13 30.61 -31.54 54.75
CA GLY A 13 29.34 -30.81 54.93
C GLY A 13 29.41 -29.27 54.86
N ARG A 14 30.58 -28.66 54.99
CA ARG A 14 30.74 -27.20 54.79
C ARG A 14 30.60 -26.78 53.33
N LEU A 15 30.98 -27.66 52.39
CA LEU A 15 30.84 -27.42 50.96
C LEU A 15 29.36 -27.45 50.54
N ILE A 16 28.58 -28.34 51.16
CA ILE A 16 27.13 -28.46 50.93
C ILE A 16 26.41 -27.17 51.38
N ASN A 17 26.76 -26.63 52.55
CA ASN A 17 26.14 -25.39 53.05
C ASN A 17 26.47 -24.17 52.18
N TYR A 18 27.69 -24.10 51.63
CA TYR A 18 28.06 -23.04 50.68
C TYR A 18 27.30 -23.13 49.37
N LEU A 19 27.13 -24.34 48.83
CA LEU A 19 26.38 -24.58 47.60
C LEU A 19 24.88 -24.25 47.77
N ILE A 20 24.30 -24.54 48.95
CA ILE A 20 22.93 -24.15 49.26
C ILE A 20 22.79 -22.63 49.36
N ALA A 21 23.72 -21.94 50.03
CA ALA A 21 23.68 -20.48 50.16
C ALA A 21 23.81 -19.76 48.80
N VAL A 22 24.71 -20.24 47.93
CA VAL A 22 24.87 -19.71 46.56
C VAL A 22 23.63 -20.00 45.71
N GLY A 23 23.04 -21.19 45.83
CA GLY A 23 21.79 -21.53 45.16
C GLY A 23 20.64 -20.60 45.55
N ILE A 24 20.48 -20.32 46.84
CA ILE A 24 19.44 -19.40 47.33
C ILE A 24 19.66 -17.98 46.80
N ALA A 25 20.90 -17.46 46.83
CA ALA A 25 21.21 -16.13 46.33
C ALA A 25 20.96 -15.98 44.82
N LEU A 26 21.29 -17.00 44.02
CA LEU A 26 21.03 -17.00 42.58
C LEU A 26 19.52 -17.08 42.26
N THR A 27 18.75 -17.85 43.03
CA THR A 27 17.30 -17.88 42.86
C THR A 27 16.63 -16.55 43.24
N ALA A 28 17.06 -15.90 44.32
CA ALA A 28 16.52 -14.60 44.73
C ALA A 28 16.84 -13.50 43.70
N GLY A 29 18.08 -13.42 43.22
CA GLY A 29 18.45 -12.46 42.18
C GLY A 29 17.77 -12.71 40.83
N GLY A 30 17.55 -13.98 40.47
CA GLY A 30 16.79 -14.35 39.27
C GLY A 30 15.30 -13.98 39.37
N ILE A 31 14.70 -14.11 40.55
CA ILE A 31 13.31 -13.70 40.81
C ILE A 31 13.19 -12.18 40.74
N GLU A 32 14.10 -11.41 41.37
CA GLU A 32 14.07 -9.94 41.30
C GLU A 32 14.27 -9.41 39.89
N LEU A 33 15.20 -10.00 39.11
CA LEU A 33 15.42 -9.63 37.72
C LEU A 33 14.22 -10.00 36.84
N PHE A 34 13.61 -11.17 37.06
CA PHE A 34 12.38 -11.58 36.37
C PHE A 34 11.20 -10.66 36.72
N TRP A 35 11.02 -10.27 37.98
CA TRP A 35 9.99 -9.30 38.39
C TRP A 35 10.26 -7.91 37.80
N SER A 36 11.51 -7.46 37.71
CA SER A 36 11.87 -6.17 37.11
C SER A 36 11.67 -6.15 35.59
N ILE A 37 11.97 -7.24 34.90
CA ILE A 37 11.74 -7.38 33.46
C ILE A 37 10.25 -7.60 33.16
N SER A 38 9.55 -8.42 33.94
CA SER A 38 8.11 -8.67 33.79
C SER A 38 7.27 -7.44 34.11
N SER A 39 7.66 -6.62 35.10
CA SER A 39 6.94 -5.36 35.41
C SER A 39 7.11 -4.30 34.32
N ARG A 40 8.21 -4.33 33.54
CA ARG A 40 8.38 -3.49 32.33
C ARG A 40 7.55 -3.98 31.13
N ASN A 41 7.21 -5.27 31.11
CA ASN A 41 6.41 -5.92 30.07
C ASN A 41 4.92 -6.10 30.44
N ASN A 42 4.48 -5.59 31.58
CA ASN A 42 3.05 -5.43 31.84
C ASN A 42 2.53 -4.38 30.86
N VAL A 43 2.04 -4.86 29.71
CA VAL A 43 0.93 -4.19 29.03
C VAL A 43 -0.09 -3.98 30.14
N MET A 44 -0.28 -2.73 30.56
CA MET A 44 -1.34 -2.40 31.50
C MET A 44 -2.64 -2.84 30.82
N THR A 45 -3.13 -4.04 31.13
CA THR A 45 -4.51 -4.38 30.90
C THR A 45 -5.28 -3.46 31.82
N MET A 46 -5.69 -2.31 31.29
CA MET A 46 -6.70 -1.50 31.95
C MET A 46 -7.86 -2.45 32.27
N ASP A 47 -8.30 -2.46 33.52
CA ASP A 47 -9.54 -3.14 33.87
C ASP A 47 -10.63 -2.70 32.89
N ALA A 48 -11.50 -3.64 32.49
CA ALA A 48 -12.50 -3.37 31.47
C ALA A 48 -13.34 -2.14 31.83
N ILE A 49 -13.39 -1.18 30.90
CA ILE A 49 -14.04 0.11 31.08
C ILE A 49 -15.54 -0.12 31.03
N THR A 50 -16.21 0.03 32.16
CA THR A 50 -17.65 -0.24 32.24
C THR A 50 -18.45 0.95 31.73
N ILE A 51 -19.28 0.70 30.72
CA ILE A 51 -20.23 1.66 30.15
C ILE A 51 -21.63 1.18 30.50
N THR A 52 -22.39 1.95 31.26
CA THR A 52 -23.79 1.63 31.57
C THR A 52 -24.71 2.45 30.70
N VAL A 53 -25.64 1.81 29.99
CA VAL A 53 -26.60 2.48 29.11
C VAL A 53 -28.00 2.31 29.70
N ASP A 54 -28.63 3.41 30.11
CA ASP A 54 -29.95 3.42 30.78
C ASP A 54 -31.15 3.59 29.82
N GLY A 55 -30.87 3.62 28.52
CA GLY A 55 -31.86 3.81 27.45
C GLY A 55 -31.95 5.26 26.95
N ARG A 56 -31.32 6.22 27.63
CA ARG A 56 -31.23 7.63 27.20
C ARG A 56 -29.80 8.12 27.04
N ALA A 57 -28.89 7.64 27.87
CA ALA A 57 -27.50 8.06 27.87
C ALA A 57 -26.56 6.92 28.29
N CYS A 58 -25.27 7.09 28.02
CA CYS A 58 -24.20 6.30 28.59
C CYS A 58 -23.73 6.91 29.91
N THR A 59 -23.31 6.09 30.85
CA THR A 59 -22.49 6.50 31.98
C THR A 59 -21.17 5.72 31.94
N PRO A 60 -20.03 6.39 31.76
CA PRO A 60 -19.86 7.83 31.46
C PRO A 60 -20.27 8.22 30.02
N MET A 61 -20.61 9.50 29.81
CA MET A 61 -20.84 10.10 28.47
C MET A 61 -19.57 10.63 27.82
N ALA A 62 -18.50 10.80 28.58
CA ALA A 62 -17.22 11.30 28.10
C ALA A 62 -16.11 10.41 28.66
N LEU A 63 -15.25 9.93 27.76
CA LEU A 63 -14.14 9.05 28.06
C LEU A 63 -12.85 9.68 27.56
N GLU A 64 -11.78 9.54 28.33
CA GLU A 64 -10.43 9.86 27.91
C GLU A 64 -9.52 8.68 28.27
N MET A 65 -8.71 8.20 27.31
CA MET A 65 -7.83 7.04 27.51
C MET A 65 -6.61 7.06 26.61
N PRO A 66 -5.51 6.36 26.94
CA PRO A 66 -4.37 6.20 26.03
C PRO A 66 -4.72 5.31 24.83
N ALA A 67 -4.09 5.58 23.69
CA ALA A 67 -4.13 4.73 22.50
C ALA A 67 -3.58 3.33 22.77
N GLY A 68 -4.17 2.33 22.12
CA GLY A 68 -3.86 0.92 22.28
C GLY A 68 -5.10 0.06 22.49
N LYS A 69 -4.88 -1.16 22.98
CA LYS A 69 -5.95 -2.13 23.20
C LYS A 69 -6.80 -1.76 24.41
N ALA A 70 -8.06 -1.43 24.18
CA ALA A 70 -9.06 -1.15 25.20
C ALA A 70 -10.12 -2.24 25.22
N THR A 71 -10.67 -2.54 26.40
CA THR A 71 -11.85 -3.41 26.55
C THR A 71 -12.95 -2.64 27.24
N PHE A 72 -14.10 -2.55 26.59
CA PHE A 72 -15.32 -1.96 27.09
C PHE A 72 -16.25 -3.06 27.58
N LYS A 73 -16.82 -2.89 28.77
CA LYS A 73 -17.90 -3.72 29.31
C LYS A 73 -19.18 -2.92 29.25
N ILE A 74 -20.03 -3.20 28.27
CA ILE A 74 -21.28 -2.51 28.04
C ILE A 74 -22.36 -3.21 28.86
N VAL A 75 -23.00 -2.48 29.77
CA VAL A 75 -24.07 -2.94 30.65
C VAL A 75 -25.37 -2.30 30.19
N ASN A 76 -26.36 -3.12 29.83
CA ASN A 76 -27.69 -2.64 29.48
C ASN A 76 -28.54 -2.50 30.75
N ALA A 77 -28.72 -1.26 31.20
CA ALA A 77 -29.59 -0.86 32.30
C ALA A 77 -30.93 -0.27 31.82
N SER A 78 -31.27 -0.46 30.54
CA SER A 78 -32.55 -0.08 29.95
C SER A 78 -33.55 -1.24 29.95
N ASP A 79 -34.77 -0.96 29.49
CA ASP A 79 -35.86 -1.93 29.36
C ASP A 79 -35.95 -2.60 27.97
N ARG A 80 -35.00 -2.30 27.06
CA ARG A 80 -34.99 -2.81 25.68
C ARG A 80 -33.60 -3.29 25.24
N PRO A 81 -33.50 -4.16 24.21
CA PRO A 81 -32.21 -4.46 23.59
C PRO A 81 -31.56 -3.19 23.05
N LEU A 82 -30.22 -3.11 23.14
CA LEU A 82 -29.45 -1.96 22.67
C LEU A 82 -28.19 -2.36 21.92
N GLU A 83 -27.66 -1.39 21.20
CA GLU A 83 -26.35 -1.42 20.54
C GLU A 83 -25.42 -0.35 21.14
N TRP A 84 -24.11 -0.62 21.09
CA TRP A 84 -23.07 0.32 21.48
C TRP A 84 -21.95 0.27 20.45
N GLU A 85 -21.61 1.44 19.91
CA GLU A 85 -20.68 1.60 18.80
C GLU A 85 -19.67 2.69 19.12
N ILE A 86 -18.46 2.54 18.59
CA ILE A 86 -17.45 3.59 18.51
C ILE A 86 -17.46 4.13 17.08
N LEU A 87 -17.60 5.44 16.93
CA LEU A 87 -17.74 6.12 15.65
C LEU A 87 -16.55 7.03 15.37
N ASP A 88 -16.08 6.99 14.12
CA ASP A 88 -15.16 7.96 13.52
C ASP A 88 -15.91 8.72 12.41
N GLY A 89 -16.49 9.87 12.78
CA GLY A 89 -17.41 10.62 11.93
C GLY A 89 -18.66 9.81 11.57
N VAL A 90 -18.71 9.29 10.34
CA VAL A 90 -19.83 8.46 9.84
C VAL A 90 -19.51 6.96 9.84
N MET A 91 -18.28 6.58 10.18
CA MET A 91 -17.81 5.20 10.15
C MET A 91 -17.97 4.55 11.51
N VAL A 92 -18.49 3.32 11.54
CA VAL A 92 -18.49 2.46 12.75
C VAL A 92 -17.13 1.76 12.82
N LEU A 93 -16.33 2.10 13.83
CA LEU A 93 -15.04 1.46 14.08
C LEU A 93 -15.19 0.09 14.74
N ALA A 94 -16.10 0.00 15.71
CA ALA A 94 -16.35 -1.23 16.45
C ALA A 94 -17.72 -1.19 17.10
N GLU A 95 -18.40 -2.33 17.17
CA GLU A 95 -19.78 -2.42 17.65
C GLU A 95 -20.08 -3.67 18.48
N ARG A 96 -21.07 -3.54 19.37
CA ARG A 96 -21.78 -4.64 20.01
C ARG A 96 -23.28 -4.39 19.99
N GLU A 97 -23.98 -5.22 19.22
CA GLU A 97 -25.43 -5.18 19.06
C GLU A 97 -26.16 -6.18 19.98
N ASN A 98 -27.49 -6.02 20.06
CA ASN A 98 -28.41 -6.98 20.67
C ASN A 98 -28.13 -7.32 22.15
N ILE A 99 -27.62 -6.36 22.92
CA ILE A 99 -27.39 -6.56 24.36
C ILE A 99 -28.75 -6.51 25.06
N ALA A 100 -29.21 -7.64 25.61
CA ALA A 100 -30.52 -7.74 26.26
C ALA A 100 -30.61 -6.94 27.57
N PRO A 101 -31.81 -6.49 27.99
CA PRO A 101 -32.02 -5.81 29.28
C PRO A 101 -31.44 -6.57 30.47
N GLY A 102 -30.63 -5.91 31.29
CA GLY A 102 -29.99 -6.49 32.47
C GLY A 102 -28.73 -7.32 32.18
N PHE A 103 -28.35 -7.51 30.91
CA PHE A 103 -27.12 -8.20 30.51
C PHE A 103 -25.96 -7.24 30.25
N SER A 104 -24.76 -7.79 30.21
CA SER A 104 -23.56 -7.08 29.78
C SER A 104 -22.81 -7.83 28.70
N SER A 105 -22.18 -7.10 27.78
CA SER A 105 -21.30 -7.63 26.73
C SER A 105 -19.96 -6.90 26.73
N SER A 106 -18.93 -7.55 26.20
CA SER A 106 -17.60 -6.95 26.07
C SER A 106 -17.23 -6.69 24.62
N LEU A 107 -16.63 -5.52 24.39
CA LEU A 107 -16.01 -5.13 23.12
C LEU A 107 -14.55 -4.83 23.39
N THR A 108 -13.64 -5.46 22.64
CA THR A 108 -12.21 -5.17 22.71
C THR A 108 -11.78 -4.62 21.37
N GLU A 109 -11.13 -3.46 21.39
CA GLU A 109 -10.69 -2.77 20.17
C GLU A 109 -9.29 -2.15 20.38
N THR A 110 -8.52 -2.00 19.30
CA THR A 110 -7.24 -1.29 19.35
C THR A 110 -7.42 0.11 18.80
N LEU A 111 -7.50 1.09 19.70
CA LEU A 111 -7.81 2.48 19.36
C LEU A 111 -6.55 3.26 18.99
N LYS A 112 -6.61 3.98 17.87
CA LYS A 112 -5.60 4.96 17.48
C LYS A 112 -5.85 6.29 18.20
N PRO A 113 -4.85 7.19 18.32
CA PRO A 113 -5.06 8.52 18.85
C PRO A 113 -6.08 9.28 18.00
N GLY A 114 -7.03 9.95 18.64
CA GLY A 114 -8.11 10.64 17.94
C GLY A 114 -9.27 11.02 18.84
N ASP A 115 -10.22 11.75 18.27
CA ASP A 115 -11.49 12.10 18.89
C ASP A 115 -12.60 11.30 18.21
N TYR A 116 -13.28 10.47 18.98
CA TYR A 116 -14.34 9.58 18.53
C TYR A 116 -15.67 9.92 19.22
N GLU A 117 -16.77 9.47 18.63
CA GLU A 117 -18.08 9.47 19.27
C GLU A 117 -18.48 8.05 19.69
N ILE A 118 -19.36 7.93 20.67
CA ILE A 118 -19.95 6.64 21.05
C ILE A 118 -21.47 6.72 21.02
N THR A 119 -22.13 5.66 20.56
CA THR A 119 -23.59 5.55 20.63
C THR A 119 -24.03 5.06 22.01
N CYS A 120 -25.19 5.55 22.45
CA CYS A 120 -25.72 5.27 23.79
C CYS A 120 -27.08 4.58 23.71
N GLY A 121 -27.12 3.44 23.02
CA GLY A 121 -28.32 2.67 22.79
C GLY A 121 -29.03 3.08 21.51
N LEU A 122 -30.05 3.94 21.60
CA LEU A 122 -30.79 4.35 20.40
C LEU A 122 -30.04 5.43 19.62
N LEU A 123 -30.08 5.37 18.29
CA LEU A 123 -29.51 6.42 17.41
C LEU A 123 -30.04 7.84 17.70
N SER A 124 -31.24 7.95 18.27
CA SER A 124 -31.85 9.23 18.67
C SER A 124 -31.28 9.80 19.97
N ASN A 125 -30.52 9.01 20.74
CA ASN A 125 -29.93 9.46 21.98
C ASN A 125 -28.72 10.37 21.70
N PRO A 126 -28.40 11.30 22.62
CA PRO A 126 -27.15 12.05 22.53
C PRO A 126 -25.94 11.11 22.44
N ARG A 127 -25.00 11.41 21.54
CA ARG A 127 -23.73 10.69 21.42
C ARG A 127 -22.81 11.07 22.58
N GLY A 128 -22.05 10.10 23.08
CA GLY A 128 -20.94 10.35 23.99
C GLY A 128 -19.66 10.67 23.24
N SER A 129 -18.63 11.14 23.95
CA SER A 129 -17.30 11.40 23.41
C SER A 129 -16.27 10.41 23.94
N LEU A 130 -15.33 10.02 23.08
CA LEU A 130 -14.20 9.17 23.39
C LEU A 130 -12.93 9.81 22.84
N LYS A 131 -12.13 10.41 23.72
CA LYS A 131 -10.84 10.99 23.39
C LYS A 131 -9.72 9.98 23.65
N VAL A 132 -8.96 9.67 22.61
CA VAL A 132 -7.85 8.72 22.69
C VAL A 132 -6.54 9.47 22.53
N LEU A 133 -5.72 9.46 23.58
CA LEU A 133 -4.47 10.20 23.66
C LEU A 133 -3.31 9.42 23.03
N PRO A 134 -2.35 10.11 22.40
CA PRO A 134 -1.16 9.46 21.85
C PRO A 134 -0.30 8.79 22.92
N THR A 135 0.30 7.66 22.56
CA THR A 135 1.27 6.92 23.36
C THR A 135 2.57 6.74 22.55
N ALA A 136 3.67 6.42 23.22
CA ALA A 136 4.93 6.11 22.52
C ALA A 136 4.76 4.97 21.50
N ALA A 137 3.93 3.96 21.82
CA ALA A 137 3.62 2.87 20.92
C ALA A 137 2.78 3.31 19.71
N SER A 138 1.79 4.20 19.90
CA SER A 138 1.00 4.71 18.77
C SER A 138 1.81 5.62 17.85
N GLU A 139 2.72 6.42 18.41
CA GLU A 139 3.64 7.26 17.61
C GLU A 139 4.61 6.40 16.79
N ALA A 140 5.13 5.31 17.36
CA ALA A 140 5.93 4.35 16.64
C ALA A 140 5.13 3.67 15.52
N ALA A 141 3.91 3.22 15.80
CA ALA A 141 3.03 2.61 14.79
C ALA A 141 2.60 3.59 13.68
N ARG A 142 2.59 4.91 13.94
CA ARG A 142 2.31 5.92 12.92
C ARG A 142 3.40 6.00 11.86
N THR A 143 4.66 5.85 12.27
CA THR A 143 5.86 5.96 11.39
C THR A 143 6.38 4.59 10.93
N ALA A 144 5.87 3.52 11.52
CA ALA A 144 6.08 2.14 11.12
C ALA A 144 4.75 1.37 11.20
N PRO A 145 3.83 1.58 10.24
CA PRO A 145 2.53 0.92 10.27
C PRO A 145 2.69 -0.60 10.27
N PRO A 146 1.91 -1.33 11.09
CA PRO A 146 1.90 -2.79 11.04
C PRO A 146 1.55 -3.30 9.64
N VAL A 147 2.18 -4.39 9.20
CA VAL A 147 1.93 -5.00 7.88
C VAL A 147 0.44 -5.26 7.59
N ALA A 148 -0.34 -5.58 8.63
CA ALA A 148 -1.79 -5.79 8.51
C ALA A 148 -2.54 -4.54 8.01
N GLU A 149 -2.05 -3.33 8.27
CA GLU A 149 -2.67 -2.08 7.81
C GLU A 149 -2.54 -1.90 6.29
N PHE A 150 -1.59 -2.57 5.64
CA PHE A 150 -1.43 -2.53 4.18
C PHE A 150 -2.36 -3.49 3.43
N VAL A 151 -3.06 -4.40 4.12
CA VAL A 151 -3.92 -5.40 3.46
C VAL A 151 -5.03 -4.75 2.65
N GLY A 152 -5.74 -3.78 3.24
CA GLY A 152 -6.82 -3.04 2.55
C GLY A 152 -6.30 -2.25 1.34
N PRO A 153 -5.29 -1.39 1.52
CA PRO A 153 -4.69 -0.61 0.43
C PRO A 153 -4.13 -1.43 -0.72
N LEU A 154 -3.42 -2.53 -0.42
CA LEU A 154 -2.92 -3.44 -1.44
C LEU A 154 -4.05 -4.12 -2.22
N ALA A 155 -5.15 -4.49 -1.55
CA ALA A 155 -6.32 -5.06 -2.20
C ALA A 155 -7.03 -4.04 -3.11
N GLU A 156 -7.22 -2.81 -2.66
CA GLU A 156 -7.81 -1.74 -3.47
C GLU A 156 -6.95 -1.45 -4.71
N ARG A 157 -5.64 -1.31 -4.53
CA ARG A 157 -4.68 -1.14 -5.62
C ARG A 157 -4.77 -2.28 -6.63
N GLN A 158 -4.85 -3.54 -6.16
CA GLN A 158 -4.99 -4.69 -7.06
C GLN A 158 -6.25 -4.60 -7.91
N VAL A 159 -7.38 -4.16 -7.34
CA VAL A 159 -8.62 -3.92 -8.10
C VAL A 159 -8.43 -2.81 -9.13
N GLN A 160 -7.80 -1.69 -8.76
CA GLN A 160 -7.55 -0.59 -9.69
C GLN A 160 -6.64 -1.02 -10.85
N LEU A 161 -5.60 -1.79 -10.56
CA LEU A 161 -4.66 -2.30 -11.56
C LEU A 161 -5.33 -3.31 -12.51
N MET A 162 -6.19 -4.19 -11.99
CA MET A 162 -6.99 -5.09 -12.82
C MET A 162 -7.94 -4.34 -13.75
N ARG A 163 -8.52 -3.21 -13.30
CA ARG A 163 -9.34 -2.34 -14.16
C ARG A 163 -8.50 -1.67 -15.25
N ALA A 164 -7.32 -1.16 -14.92
CA ALA A 164 -6.40 -0.59 -15.89
C ALA A 164 -5.99 -1.61 -16.97
N ALA A 165 -5.64 -2.84 -16.56
CA ALA A 165 -5.31 -3.92 -17.51
C ALA A 165 -6.49 -4.28 -18.41
N SER A 166 -7.69 -4.35 -17.85
CA SER A 166 -8.92 -4.60 -18.63
C SER A 166 -9.19 -3.50 -19.65
N LYS A 167 -8.89 -2.24 -19.29
CA LYS A 167 -9.03 -1.12 -20.21
C LYS A 167 -8.01 -1.19 -21.35
N PHE A 168 -6.77 -1.56 -21.06
CA PHE A 168 -5.74 -1.77 -22.08
C PHE A 168 -6.09 -2.89 -23.07
N VAL A 169 -6.71 -3.98 -22.61
CA VAL A 169 -7.26 -5.03 -23.49
C VAL A 169 -8.34 -4.45 -24.42
N GLN A 170 -9.27 -3.66 -23.87
CA GLN A 170 -10.34 -3.04 -24.66
C GLN A 170 -9.81 -2.07 -25.71
N SER A 171 -8.86 -1.20 -25.36
CA SER A 171 -8.26 -0.27 -26.31
C SER A 171 -7.36 -0.96 -27.34
N SER A 172 -6.68 -2.05 -26.97
CA SER A 172 -5.93 -2.88 -27.93
C SER A 172 -6.86 -3.56 -28.95
N LYS A 173 -8.02 -4.05 -28.50
CA LYS A 173 -9.05 -4.61 -29.39
C LYS A 173 -9.62 -3.55 -30.34
N ALA A 174 -9.95 -2.37 -29.82
CA ALA A 174 -10.43 -1.26 -30.66
C ALA A 174 -9.38 -0.81 -31.69
N LEU A 175 -8.10 -0.87 -31.33
CA LEU A 175 -7.00 -0.61 -32.26
C LEU A 175 -6.91 -1.67 -33.36
N GLU A 176 -7.01 -2.95 -33.03
CA GLU A 176 -7.06 -4.05 -34.02
C GLU A 176 -8.22 -3.86 -35.01
N GLU A 177 -9.43 -3.61 -34.51
CA GLU A 177 -10.61 -3.37 -35.34
C GLU A 177 -10.43 -2.13 -36.24
N GLY A 178 -9.91 -1.03 -35.68
CA GLY A 178 -9.66 0.21 -36.42
C GLY A 178 -8.60 0.04 -37.52
N LEU A 179 -7.55 -0.74 -37.26
CA LEU A 179 -6.53 -1.07 -38.25
C LEU A 179 -7.08 -1.95 -39.37
N GLY A 180 -7.94 -2.92 -39.03
CA GLY A 180 -8.59 -3.80 -40.00
C GLY A 180 -9.55 -3.07 -40.94
N ALA A 181 -10.16 -1.97 -40.48
CA ALA A 181 -11.04 -1.13 -41.29
C ALA A 181 -10.28 -0.22 -42.28
N GLY A 182 -8.97 -0.03 -42.10
CA GLY A 182 -8.14 0.84 -42.95
C GLY A 182 -8.39 2.34 -42.79
N ASP A 183 -9.20 2.75 -41.80
CA ASP A 183 -9.45 4.16 -41.49
C ASP A 183 -8.25 4.74 -40.71
N MET A 184 -7.44 5.54 -41.39
CA MET A 184 -6.23 6.14 -40.82
C MET A 184 -6.52 7.08 -39.64
N VAL A 185 -7.64 7.82 -39.66
CA VAL A 185 -7.96 8.77 -38.59
C VAL A 185 -8.40 7.99 -37.35
N ALA A 186 -9.28 7.01 -37.53
CA ALA A 186 -9.72 6.14 -36.44
C ALA A 186 -8.55 5.32 -35.87
N ALA A 187 -7.67 4.77 -36.71
CA ALA A 187 -6.51 4.00 -36.28
C ALA A 187 -5.52 4.84 -35.44
N LYS A 188 -5.25 6.08 -35.84
CA LYS A 188 -4.39 6.99 -35.06
C LYS A 188 -4.98 7.33 -33.69
N ALA A 189 -6.29 7.57 -33.64
CA ALA A 189 -6.98 7.83 -32.37
C ALA A 189 -7.00 6.60 -31.46
N ALA A 190 -7.29 5.42 -32.01
CA ALA A 190 -7.26 4.16 -31.26
C ALA A 190 -5.85 3.82 -30.76
N TRP A 191 -4.82 4.11 -31.56
CA TRP A 191 -3.42 3.91 -31.15
C TRP A 191 -3.08 4.78 -29.94
N LEU A 192 -3.46 6.07 -29.96
CA LEU A 192 -3.19 6.97 -28.84
C LEU A 192 -3.91 6.49 -27.56
N ALA A 193 -5.16 6.04 -27.68
CA ALA A 193 -5.91 5.49 -26.56
C ALA A 193 -5.21 4.25 -25.95
N ALA A 194 -4.79 3.29 -26.79
CA ALA A 194 -4.07 2.11 -26.35
C ALA A 194 -2.71 2.45 -25.71
N ALA A 195 -1.96 3.39 -26.30
CA ALA A 195 -0.68 3.86 -25.77
C ALA A 195 -0.83 4.57 -24.42
N GLN A 196 -1.88 5.36 -24.23
CA GLN A 196 -2.19 5.97 -22.93
C GLN A 196 -2.58 4.94 -21.88
N ASP A 197 -3.38 3.92 -22.24
CA ASP A 197 -3.75 2.86 -21.30
C ASP A 197 -2.54 1.99 -20.93
N TRP A 198 -1.62 1.74 -21.86
CA TRP A 198 -0.31 1.14 -21.56
C TRP A 198 0.50 1.99 -20.58
N ALA A 199 0.62 3.31 -20.82
CA ALA A 199 1.32 4.21 -19.91
C ALA A 199 0.71 4.24 -18.50
N ARG A 200 -0.63 4.14 -18.39
CA ARG A 200 -1.37 4.13 -17.10
C ARG A 200 -1.14 2.88 -16.25
N LEU A 201 -0.68 1.78 -16.85
CA LEU A 201 -0.28 0.57 -16.12
C LEU A 201 1.01 0.79 -15.30
N GLY A 202 1.77 1.85 -15.63
CA GLY A 202 2.86 2.38 -14.83
C GLY A 202 3.93 1.32 -14.50
N PRO A 203 4.25 1.11 -13.21
CA PRO A 203 5.38 0.28 -12.81
C PRO A 203 5.22 -1.21 -13.09
N VAL A 204 4.01 -1.69 -13.45
CA VAL A 204 3.81 -3.10 -13.80
C VAL A 204 4.73 -3.53 -14.95
N SER A 205 5.05 -2.62 -15.86
CA SER A 205 5.96 -2.88 -16.99
C SER A 205 7.34 -3.39 -16.53
N LEU A 206 7.80 -3.02 -15.33
CA LEU A 206 9.06 -3.49 -14.74
C LEU A 206 9.01 -4.96 -14.30
N ARG A 207 7.81 -5.48 -14.00
CA ARG A 207 7.58 -6.85 -13.51
C ARG A 207 7.28 -7.84 -14.63
N VAL A 208 7.07 -7.36 -15.86
CA VAL A 208 6.65 -8.14 -17.03
C VAL A 208 7.50 -7.81 -18.25
N SER A 209 8.83 -7.75 -18.07
CA SER A 209 9.78 -7.25 -19.08
C SER A 209 9.67 -7.93 -20.45
N ASP A 210 9.37 -9.22 -20.52
CA ASP A 210 9.16 -9.92 -21.79
C ASP A 210 7.90 -9.44 -22.54
N LEU A 211 6.82 -9.10 -21.82
CA LEU A 211 5.62 -8.49 -22.40
C LEU A 211 5.87 -7.04 -22.75
N THR A 212 6.53 -6.28 -21.87
CA THR A 212 6.95 -4.90 -22.13
C THR A 212 7.73 -4.78 -23.43
N ASN A 213 8.68 -5.70 -23.67
CA ASN A 213 9.48 -5.73 -24.88
C ASN A 213 8.71 -6.16 -26.15
N ARG A 214 7.53 -6.77 -26.02
CA ARG A 214 6.65 -7.07 -27.17
C ARG A 214 5.60 -5.99 -27.42
N ILE A 215 5.08 -5.40 -26.35
CA ILE A 215 4.05 -4.35 -26.37
C ILE A 215 4.64 -3.02 -26.82
N ALA A 216 5.81 -2.62 -26.32
CA ALA A 216 6.43 -1.35 -26.62
C ALA A 216 7.97 -1.46 -26.68
N PRO A 217 8.54 -2.23 -27.63
CA PRO A 217 9.98 -2.32 -27.79
C PRO A 217 10.60 -0.97 -28.15
N GLN A 218 11.78 -0.71 -27.58
CA GLN A 218 12.62 0.42 -27.96
C GLN A 218 13.47 0.04 -29.18
N PRO A 219 13.29 0.67 -30.35
CA PRO A 219 13.96 0.26 -31.59
C PRO A 219 15.49 0.41 -31.51
N GLU A 220 16.02 1.32 -30.70
CA GLU A 220 17.48 1.47 -30.48
C GLU A 220 18.14 0.28 -29.80
N TRP A 221 17.37 -0.55 -29.09
CA TRP A 221 17.86 -1.75 -28.43
C TRP A 221 17.76 -2.99 -29.33
N LEU A 222 17.12 -2.84 -30.50
CA LEU A 222 16.99 -3.90 -31.50
C LEU A 222 18.12 -3.79 -32.52
N ALA A 223 18.75 -4.92 -32.85
CA ALA A 223 19.87 -4.96 -33.78
C ALA A 223 19.49 -4.44 -35.17
N GLY A 224 18.29 -4.81 -35.64
CA GLY A 224 17.72 -4.33 -36.90
C GLY A 224 16.92 -3.02 -36.81
N ARG A 225 16.79 -2.42 -35.61
CA ARG A 225 15.91 -1.28 -35.34
C ARG A 225 14.49 -1.50 -35.90
N GLU A 226 13.94 -0.57 -36.68
CA GLU A 226 12.61 -0.69 -37.27
C GLU A 226 12.48 -1.83 -38.30
N ALA A 227 13.59 -2.42 -38.76
CA ALA A 227 13.61 -3.60 -39.62
C ALA A 227 13.79 -4.92 -38.83
N ASP A 228 13.96 -4.85 -37.51
CA ASP A 228 14.10 -6.03 -36.66
C ASP A 228 12.77 -6.79 -36.53
N PRO A 229 12.76 -8.12 -36.60
CA PRO A 229 11.55 -8.92 -36.34
C PRO A 229 10.94 -8.67 -34.96
N GLY A 230 11.74 -8.25 -33.97
CA GLY A 230 11.30 -7.86 -32.64
C GLY A 230 10.65 -6.47 -32.57
N PHE A 231 10.62 -5.71 -33.67
CA PHE A 231 9.93 -4.42 -33.71
C PHE A 231 8.43 -4.64 -33.92
N THR A 232 7.71 -4.83 -32.81
CA THR A 232 6.28 -5.19 -32.78
C THR A 232 5.46 -4.20 -31.93
N GLY A 233 4.20 -4.54 -31.66
CA GLY A 233 3.36 -3.85 -30.69
C GLY A 233 3.03 -2.39 -31.05
N LEU A 234 2.84 -1.58 -30.01
CA LEU A 234 2.46 -0.18 -30.10
C LEU A 234 3.49 0.65 -30.87
N THR A 235 4.79 0.40 -30.70
CA THR A 235 5.84 1.20 -31.36
C THR A 235 5.93 0.90 -32.86
N ARG A 236 5.75 -0.35 -33.27
CA ARG A 236 5.64 -0.73 -34.70
C ARG A 236 4.40 -0.13 -35.38
N ILE A 237 3.28 -0.12 -34.67
CA ILE A 237 2.02 0.46 -35.16
C ILE A 237 2.15 1.99 -35.25
N GLU A 238 2.76 2.65 -34.26
CA GLU A 238 3.05 4.08 -34.31
C GLU A 238 3.85 4.46 -35.55
N TYR A 239 4.95 3.75 -35.79
CA TYR A 239 5.80 3.97 -36.94
C TYR A 239 5.05 3.86 -38.27
N ALA A 240 4.21 2.83 -38.43
CA ALA A 240 3.41 2.68 -39.64
C ALA A 240 2.39 3.81 -39.83
N LEU A 241 1.63 4.13 -38.79
CA LEU A 241 0.54 5.10 -38.87
C LEU A 241 1.05 6.54 -39.06
N PHE A 242 2.10 6.93 -38.32
CA PHE A 242 2.51 8.32 -38.22
C PHE A 242 3.74 8.65 -39.08
N LYS A 243 4.67 7.69 -39.26
CA LYS A 243 5.84 7.90 -40.12
C LYS A 243 5.61 7.42 -41.56
N GLN A 244 4.99 6.26 -41.75
CA GLN A 244 4.76 5.69 -43.09
C GLN A 244 3.40 6.09 -43.68
N GLY A 245 2.42 6.45 -42.84
CA GLY A 245 1.06 6.77 -43.27
C GLY A 245 0.31 5.57 -43.83
N SER A 246 0.55 4.36 -43.29
CA SER A 246 -0.04 3.11 -43.78
C SER A 246 -0.60 2.23 -42.67
N THR A 247 -1.67 1.49 -42.97
CA THR A 247 -2.19 0.39 -42.15
C THR A 247 -1.81 -0.99 -42.69
N GLU A 248 -1.10 -1.05 -43.82
CA GLU A 248 -0.75 -2.30 -44.50
C GLU A 248 0.14 -3.19 -43.63
N GLY A 249 -0.21 -4.48 -43.57
CA GLY A 249 0.55 -5.47 -42.81
C GLY A 249 0.44 -5.35 -41.29
N LEU A 250 -0.37 -4.43 -40.75
CA LEU A 250 -0.51 -4.25 -39.30
C LEU A 250 -1.48 -5.23 -38.63
N GLY A 251 -2.32 -5.93 -39.38
CA GLY A 251 -3.27 -6.92 -38.84
C GLY A 251 -2.62 -7.93 -37.89
N PRO A 252 -1.57 -8.65 -38.31
CA PRO A 252 -0.84 -9.58 -37.43
C PRO A 252 -0.19 -8.92 -36.21
N VAL A 253 0.30 -7.67 -36.35
CA VAL A 253 0.93 -6.93 -35.24
C VAL A 253 -0.11 -6.53 -34.20
N ALA A 254 -1.29 -6.10 -34.64
CA ALA A 254 -2.40 -5.71 -33.76
C ALA A 254 -3.00 -6.92 -33.02
N ALA A 255 -3.17 -8.05 -33.73
CA ALA A 255 -3.62 -9.30 -33.12
C ALA A 255 -2.64 -9.78 -32.03
N GLN A 256 -1.32 -9.69 -32.30
CA GLN A 256 -0.30 -10.03 -31.31
C GLN A 256 -0.31 -9.07 -30.11
N LEU A 257 -0.50 -7.77 -30.34
CA LEU A 257 -0.64 -6.78 -29.26
C LEU A 257 -1.85 -7.08 -28.36
N LEU A 258 -3.00 -7.44 -28.93
CA LEU A 258 -4.18 -7.84 -28.16
C LEU A 258 -3.88 -9.10 -27.32
N ALA A 259 -3.26 -10.12 -27.90
CA ALA A 259 -2.88 -11.32 -27.17
C ALA A 259 -1.89 -11.01 -26.02
N ASP A 260 -0.94 -10.11 -26.24
CA ASP A 260 -0.02 -9.65 -25.19
C ASP A 260 -0.73 -8.84 -24.10
N ALA A 261 -1.74 -8.03 -24.44
CA ALA A 261 -2.58 -7.33 -23.47
C ALA A 261 -3.40 -8.30 -22.60
N GLU A 262 -3.95 -9.36 -23.19
CA GLU A 262 -4.66 -10.42 -22.46
C GLU A 262 -3.71 -11.20 -21.54
N ALA A 263 -2.52 -11.56 -22.03
CA ALA A 263 -1.49 -12.20 -21.23
C ALA A 263 -1.03 -11.31 -20.05
N LEU A 264 -0.91 -10.00 -20.28
CA LEU A 264 -0.63 -9.03 -19.24
C LEU A 264 -1.72 -9.01 -18.17
N GLN A 265 -2.99 -8.99 -18.57
CA GLN A 265 -4.12 -9.01 -17.64
C GLN A 265 -4.08 -10.24 -16.72
N VAL A 266 -3.74 -11.42 -17.26
CA VAL A 266 -3.56 -12.65 -16.48
C VAL A 266 -2.41 -12.51 -15.49
N ARG A 267 -1.27 -11.96 -15.90
CA ARG A 267 -0.11 -11.78 -15.00
C ARG A 267 -0.36 -10.76 -13.91
N VAL A 268 -1.03 -9.65 -14.23
CA VAL A 268 -1.46 -8.63 -13.26
C VAL A 268 -2.29 -9.26 -12.14
N LYS A 269 -3.22 -10.16 -12.49
CA LYS A 269 -4.04 -10.87 -11.49
C LYS A 269 -3.21 -11.72 -10.52
N ALA A 270 -2.05 -12.22 -10.96
CA ALA A 270 -1.16 -13.06 -10.16
C ALA A 270 -0.12 -12.26 -9.35
N LEU A 271 0.04 -10.96 -9.60
CA LEU A 271 0.97 -10.13 -8.85
C LEU A 271 0.57 -10.02 -7.38
N LYS A 272 1.57 -10.14 -6.51
CA LYS A 272 1.45 -9.95 -5.06
C LYS A 272 2.63 -9.10 -4.59
N PRO A 273 2.59 -7.78 -4.80
CA PRO A 273 3.66 -6.90 -4.33
C PRO A 273 3.67 -6.87 -2.79
N ALA A 274 4.86 -6.82 -2.22
CA ALA A 274 5.02 -6.46 -0.81
C ALA A 274 4.80 -4.94 -0.62
N PRO A 275 4.52 -4.44 0.58
CA PRO A 275 4.35 -3.00 0.81
C PRO A 275 5.52 -2.16 0.29
N GLU A 276 6.75 -2.58 0.54
CA GLU A 276 7.97 -1.90 0.09
C GLU A 276 8.14 -1.87 -1.44
N ASP A 277 7.52 -2.82 -2.14
CA ASP A 277 7.57 -2.87 -3.60
C ASP A 277 6.77 -1.73 -4.22
N VAL A 278 5.71 -1.24 -3.56
CA VAL A 278 4.76 -0.28 -4.14
C VAL A 278 5.45 1.05 -4.46
N ALA A 279 5.97 1.73 -3.44
CA ALA A 279 6.67 2.99 -3.65
C ALA A 279 8.01 2.79 -4.35
N GLY A 280 8.71 1.68 -4.08
CA GLY A 280 9.98 1.36 -4.73
C GLY A 280 9.85 1.18 -6.25
N ASP A 281 8.82 0.46 -6.71
CA ASP A 281 8.52 0.31 -8.13
C ASP A 281 8.10 1.65 -8.77
N ALA A 282 7.28 2.45 -8.09
CA ALA A 282 6.87 3.77 -8.57
C ALA A 282 8.07 4.71 -8.74
N ALA A 283 8.98 4.74 -7.76
CA ALA A 283 10.21 5.52 -7.81
C ALA A 283 11.13 5.03 -8.95
N ARG A 284 11.29 3.71 -9.13
CA ARG A 284 12.05 3.14 -10.25
C ARG A 284 11.46 3.52 -11.61
N GLN A 285 10.14 3.48 -11.75
CA GLN A 285 9.47 3.85 -12.99
C GLN A 285 9.65 5.34 -13.29
N ALA A 286 9.48 6.23 -12.29
CA ALA A 286 9.72 7.66 -12.44
C ALA A 286 11.18 7.95 -12.83
N ARG A 287 12.14 7.25 -12.22
CA ARG A 287 13.57 7.36 -12.54
C ARG A 287 13.88 6.87 -13.96
N ALA A 288 13.33 5.74 -14.37
CA ALA A 288 13.51 5.22 -15.73
C ALA A 288 12.95 6.16 -16.81
N LEU A 289 11.82 6.83 -16.51
CA LEU A 289 11.27 7.88 -17.37
C LEU A 289 12.24 9.07 -17.48
N ALA A 290 12.74 9.56 -16.33
CA ALA A 290 13.65 10.70 -16.25
C ALA A 290 14.99 10.47 -16.96
N GLU A 291 15.62 9.32 -16.72
CA GLU A 291 17.00 9.06 -17.15
C GLU A 291 17.13 8.67 -18.63
N GLY A 292 16.08 8.13 -19.24
CA GLY A 292 16.18 7.56 -20.58
C GLY A 292 14.94 7.75 -21.44
N GLN A 293 13.76 7.32 -20.98
CA GLN A 293 12.61 7.17 -21.89
C GLN A 293 12.10 8.53 -22.42
N ILE A 294 12.12 9.59 -21.60
CA ILE A 294 11.73 10.93 -22.04
C ILE A 294 12.73 11.47 -23.08
N ALA A 295 14.03 11.28 -22.85
CA ALA A 295 15.07 11.71 -23.79
C ALA A 295 15.00 10.93 -25.13
N ALA A 296 14.60 9.65 -25.06
CA ALA A 296 14.39 8.79 -26.21
C ALA A 296 13.09 9.08 -26.99
N GLY A 297 12.20 9.91 -26.43
CA GLY A 297 10.85 10.15 -26.92
C GLY A 297 9.89 9.03 -26.53
N LEU A 298 8.82 9.38 -25.80
CA LEU A 298 7.73 8.46 -25.47
C LEU A 298 6.85 8.17 -26.69
N SER A 299 6.83 9.08 -27.67
CA SER A 299 6.13 8.92 -28.95
C SER A 299 6.90 9.60 -30.09
N ARG A 300 7.80 8.85 -30.72
CA ARG A 300 8.74 9.39 -31.72
C ARG A 300 8.09 9.95 -32.98
N HIS A 301 6.91 9.47 -33.32
CA HIS A 301 6.29 9.76 -34.61
C HIS A 301 4.92 10.42 -34.45
N ALA A 302 4.18 10.11 -33.39
CA ALA A 302 2.86 10.71 -33.18
C ALA A 302 2.91 12.08 -32.49
N GLY A 303 4.04 12.46 -31.89
CA GLY A 303 4.16 13.72 -31.14
C GLY A 303 3.27 13.72 -29.88
N ALA A 304 3.05 12.55 -29.29
CA ALA A 304 2.15 12.35 -28.16
C ALA A 304 2.88 12.33 -26.80
N ASP A 305 4.15 12.75 -26.74
CA ASP A 305 5.01 12.62 -25.54
C ASP A 305 4.37 13.18 -24.27
N GLY A 306 3.87 14.42 -24.32
CA GLY A 306 3.18 15.04 -23.19
C GLY A 306 1.93 14.28 -22.75
N ALA A 307 1.14 13.77 -23.72
CA ALA A 307 -0.07 13.01 -23.45
C ALA A 307 0.23 11.62 -22.84
N LEU A 308 1.31 10.96 -23.27
CA LEU A 308 1.76 9.69 -22.71
C LEU A 308 2.40 9.88 -21.33
N LEU A 309 3.16 10.98 -21.12
CA LEU A 309 3.71 11.31 -19.82
C LEU A 309 2.61 11.62 -18.81
N ALA A 310 1.59 12.40 -19.19
CA ALA A 310 0.44 12.67 -18.34
C ALA A 310 -0.30 11.37 -17.94
N ALA A 311 -0.45 10.44 -18.88
CA ALA A 311 -1.05 9.13 -18.63
C ALA A 311 -0.20 8.27 -17.67
N ALA A 312 1.13 8.31 -17.80
CA ALA A 312 2.06 7.64 -16.90
C ALA A 312 2.02 8.22 -15.47
N LEU A 313 1.99 9.55 -15.34
CA LEU A 313 1.85 10.23 -14.05
C LEU A 313 0.55 9.87 -13.34
N GLU A 314 -0.55 9.77 -14.08
CA GLU A 314 -1.83 9.32 -13.53
C GLU A 314 -1.77 7.87 -13.05
N GLY A 315 -1.03 7.01 -13.75
CA GLY A 315 -0.72 5.65 -13.31
C GLY A 315 0.06 5.63 -11.99
N LEU A 316 1.15 6.41 -11.92
CA LEU A 316 1.99 6.53 -10.72
C LEU A 316 1.20 7.03 -9.51
N ARG A 317 0.40 8.10 -9.67
CA ARG A 317 -0.39 8.66 -8.57
C ARG A 317 -1.44 7.68 -8.05
N ARG A 318 -2.20 7.05 -8.95
CA ARG A 318 -3.16 5.99 -8.56
C ARG A 318 -2.50 4.84 -7.82
N SER A 319 -1.29 4.47 -8.23
CA SER A 319 -0.55 3.37 -7.62
C SER A 319 -0.24 3.60 -6.14
N MET A 320 -0.26 4.87 -5.70
CA MET A 320 -0.01 5.33 -4.32
C MET A 320 -1.27 5.76 -3.57
N ALA A 321 -2.41 5.96 -4.26
CA ALA A 321 -3.60 6.60 -3.70
C ALA A 321 -4.10 5.94 -2.39
N ALA A 322 -4.03 4.62 -2.30
CA ALA A 322 -4.48 3.88 -1.13
C ALA A 322 -3.52 3.99 0.08
N GLU A 323 -2.28 4.43 -0.13
CA GLU A 323 -1.26 4.65 0.90
C GLU A 323 -1.14 6.12 1.32
N GLU A 324 -1.75 7.06 0.57
CA GLU A 324 -1.74 8.50 0.88
C GLU A 324 -2.12 8.84 2.33
N PRO A 325 -3.14 8.21 2.95
CA PRO A 325 -3.48 8.47 4.35
C PRO A 325 -2.37 8.04 5.32
N MET A 326 -1.69 6.92 5.04
CA MET A 326 -0.59 6.45 5.89
C MET A 326 0.64 7.35 5.76
N ILE A 327 0.98 7.74 4.53
CA ILE A 327 2.08 8.66 4.26
C ILE A 327 1.82 10.01 4.95
N SER A 328 0.60 10.55 4.81
CA SER A 328 0.22 11.83 5.44
C SER A 328 0.27 11.77 6.96
N ALA A 329 -0.11 10.64 7.57
CA ALA A 329 -0.01 10.47 9.01
C ALA A 329 1.44 10.32 9.48
N ALA A 330 2.26 9.55 8.74
CA ALA A 330 3.64 9.27 9.09
C ALA A 330 4.55 10.50 8.90
N ASP A 331 4.48 11.14 7.74
CA ASP A 331 5.32 12.27 7.32
C ASP A 331 4.52 13.27 6.46
N PRO A 332 3.84 14.25 7.10
CA PRO A 332 3.09 15.29 6.39
C PRO A 332 3.96 16.12 5.43
N ALA A 333 5.26 16.28 5.73
CA ALA A 333 6.16 17.04 4.88
C ALA A 333 6.51 16.27 3.61
N LEU A 334 6.69 14.95 3.70
CA LEU A 334 6.81 14.09 2.52
C LEU A 334 5.52 14.08 1.69
N ALA A 335 4.35 13.99 2.32
CA ALA A 335 3.07 14.06 1.61
C ALA A 335 2.96 15.36 0.79
N ALA A 336 3.28 16.51 1.38
CA ALA A 336 3.31 17.80 0.67
C ALA A 336 4.33 17.81 -0.49
N ARG A 337 5.54 17.27 -0.27
CA ARG A 337 6.56 17.17 -1.33
C ARG A 337 6.12 16.28 -2.49
N LEU A 338 5.39 15.19 -2.22
CA LEU A 338 4.83 14.32 -3.27
C LEU A 338 3.81 15.08 -4.11
N ASP A 339 2.91 15.83 -3.47
CA ASP A 339 1.93 16.66 -4.17
C ASP A 339 2.58 17.71 -5.06
N ASP A 340 3.58 18.44 -4.53
CA ASP A 340 4.36 19.42 -5.29
C ASP A 340 5.09 18.77 -6.47
N ALA A 341 5.70 17.60 -6.27
CA ALA A 341 6.44 16.90 -7.31
C ALA A 341 5.50 16.36 -8.42
N PHE A 342 4.34 15.82 -8.06
CA PHE A 342 3.31 15.43 -9.04
C PHE A 342 2.77 16.64 -9.81
N ALA A 343 2.55 17.77 -9.13
CA ALA A 343 2.10 19.00 -9.78
C ALA A 343 3.14 19.52 -10.78
N ALA A 344 4.42 19.58 -10.39
CA ALA A 344 5.51 20.01 -11.26
C ALA A 344 5.66 19.09 -12.49
N ALA A 345 5.61 17.76 -12.29
CA ALA A 345 5.63 16.80 -13.38
C ALA A 345 4.42 16.92 -14.30
N GLY A 346 3.23 17.17 -13.74
CA GLY A 346 2.00 17.42 -14.50
C GLY A 346 2.07 18.69 -15.35
N THR A 347 2.63 19.78 -14.81
CA THR A 347 2.90 21.01 -15.57
C THR A 347 3.87 20.76 -16.71
N ALA A 348 4.96 20.02 -16.47
CA ALA A 348 5.94 19.70 -17.51
C ALA A 348 5.34 18.80 -18.62
N ALA A 349 4.45 17.86 -18.27
CA ALA A 349 3.75 17.03 -19.26
C ALA A 349 2.79 17.84 -20.17
N GLN A 350 2.32 19.00 -19.71
CA GLN A 350 1.37 19.85 -20.42
C GLN A 350 2.04 21.05 -21.12
N SER A 351 3.36 21.21 -21.01
CA SER A 351 4.07 22.35 -21.59
C SER A 351 3.90 22.38 -23.11
N THR A 352 3.70 23.58 -23.67
CA THR A 352 3.63 23.79 -25.12
C THR A 352 4.60 24.91 -25.54
N PRO A 353 5.66 24.61 -26.30
CA PRO A 353 6.05 23.28 -26.79
C PRO A 353 6.43 22.32 -25.65
N TYR A 354 6.34 21.02 -25.91
CA TYR A 354 6.79 20.00 -24.96
C TYR A 354 8.30 20.12 -24.73
N ASP A 355 8.72 20.22 -23.48
CA ASP A 355 10.13 20.31 -23.08
C ASP A 355 10.57 18.99 -22.41
N PRO A 356 11.26 18.10 -23.13
CA PRO A 356 11.72 16.83 -22.57
C PRO A 356 12.74 17.01 -21.45
N ALA A 357 13.56 18.07 -21.46
CA ALA A 357 14.55 18.30 -20.41
C ALA A 357 13.87 18.75 -19.11
N ALA A 358 12.90 19.66 -19.20
CA ALA A 358 12.09 20.07 -18.05
C ALA A 358 11.26 18.90 -17.51
N ALA A 359 10.66 18.09 -18.39
CA ALA A 359 9.93 16.89 -18.00
C ALA A 359 10.82 15.86 -17.28
N ALA A 360 12.01 15.58 -17.81
CA ALA A 360 12.97 14.68 -17.17
C ALA A 360 13.40 15.19 -15.78
N ALA A 361 13.68 16.49 -15.64
CA ALA A 361 14.03 17.09 -14.35
C ALA A 361 12.88 16.99 -13.33
N ALA A 362 11.64 17.25 -13.75
CA ALA A 362 10.47 17.12 -12.88
C ALA A 362 10.24 15.66 -12.44
N LEU A 363 10.44 14.68 -13.35
CA LEU A 363 10.32 13.26 -13.03
C LEU A 363 11.45 12.78 -12.11
N SER A 364 12.65 13.35 -12.20
CA SER A 364 13.72 13.10 -11.23
C SER A 364 13.31 13.52 -9.82
N GLY A 365 12.76 14.74 -9.68
CA GLY A 365 12.25 15.22 -8.39
C GLY A 365 11.11 14.34 -7.85
N LEU A 366 10.21 13.87 -8.72
CA LEU A 366 9.16 12.92 -8.35
C LEU A 366 9.74 11.56 -7.92
N ALA A 367 10.75 11.05 -8.62
CA ALA A 367 11.41 9.78 -8.28
C ALA A 367 12.06 9.85 -6.89
N ASP A 368 12.69 10.98 -6.55
CA ASP A 368 13.30 11.19 -5.23
C ASP A 368 12.26 11.28 -4.12
N ALA A 369 11.13 11.96 -4.35
CA ALA A 369 10.03 12.01 -3.40
C ALA A 369 9.39 10.63 -3.19
N LEU A 370 9.10 9.89 -4.28
CA LEU A 370 8.58 8.52 -4.20
C LEU A 370 9.55 7.57 -3.49
N GLY A 371 10.86 7.73 -3.73
CA GLY A 371 11.89 6.92 -3.10
C GLY A 371 12.00 7.10 -1.59
N ALA A 372 11.53 8.22 -1.04
CA ALA A 372 11.57 8.49 0.40
C ALA A 372 10.43 7.82 1.19
N ILE A 373 9.42 7.26 0.52
CA ILE A 373 8.22 6.69 1.17
C ILE A 373 8.56 5.47 2.01
N ASN A 374 9.35 4.54 1.48
CA ASN A 374 9.69 3.33 2.22
C ASN A 374 10.45 3.66 3.51
N GLN A 375 11.37 4.63 3.47
CA GLN A 375 12.04 5.13 4.66
C GLN A 375 11.06 5.77 5.65
N SER A 376 10.12 6.60 5.16
CA SER A 376 9.11 7.27 6.00
C SER A 376 8.15 6.30 6.69
N LEU A 377 7.85 5.16 6.06
CA LEU A 377 6.97 4.12 6.59
C LEU A 377 7.75 2.98 7.27
N SER A 378 9.07 3.12 7.41
CA SER A 378 9.96 2.09 7.98
C SER A 378 9.81 0.71 7.31
N LEU A 379 9.64 0.71 5.99
CA LEU A 379 9.49 -0.49 5.15
C LEU A 379 10.84 -1.00 4.63
N GLU A 380 11.92 -0.23 4.75
CA GLU A 380 13.27 -0.68 4.42
C GLU A 380 13.89 -1.44 5.59
N SER A 381 14.45 -2.62 5.31
CA SER A 381 15.11 -3.49 6.29
C SER A 381 16.55 -3.09 6.59
#